data_AF-A0A0G1UTC6-F1
#
_entry.id   AF-A0A0G1UTC6-F1
#
_cell.length_a   1.000
_cell.length_b   1.000
_cell.length_c   1.000
_cell.angle_alpha   90.00
_cell.angle_beta   90.00
_cell.angle_gamma   90.00
#
_symmetry.space_group_name_H-M   'P 1'
#
loop_
_entity.id
_entity.type
_entity.pdbx_description
1 polymer ?
#
loop_
_entity_poly.entity_id
_entity_poly.type
_entity_poly.pdbx_seq_one_letter_code
_entity_poly.pdbx_strand_id
1 'polypeptide(L)'
;MKTLPALTLIELLVVIGIIAVVAIPSVIVFNNVRINQSLVTSAESLATVIERAHLFARDGKDEKAWGVRKDGNNNYILISGNPVIWSMESEYRLEPGIKFNGPASVWFVLGSGETTGNFSIKLETLSGNKVMKVEVNQAGVVTVKKG
;
A
#
# COMPACT_ATOMS: atom_id res chain seq x y z
N MET A 1 27.35 -27.79 44.05
CA MET A 1 26.36 -26.83 43.52
C MET A 1 27.12 -25.61 43.03
N LYS A 2 27.05 -25.28 41.72
CA LYS A 2 27.69 -24.07 41.17
C LYS A 2 26.84 -22.86 41.57
N THR A 3 27.40 -21.93 42.33
CA THR A 3 26.77 -20.66 42.66
C THR A 3 26.81 -19.77 41.43
N LEU A 4 25.65 -19.35 40.91
CA LEU A 4 25.58 -18.30 39.90
C LEU A 4 26.08 -17.00 40.55
N PRO A 5 26.99 -16.24 39.91
CA PRO A 5 27.42 -14.95 40.45
C PRO A 5 26.20 -14.03 40.58
N ALA A 6 26.01 -13.47 41.78
CA ALA A 6 24.94 -12.53 42.04
C ALA A 6 25.26 -11.19 41.34
N LEU A 7 24.33 -10.71 40.53
CA LEU A 7 24.43 -9.44 39.80
C LEU A 7 24.57 -8.29 40.81
N THR A 8 25.61 -7.48 40.69
CA THR A 8 25.78 -6.32 41.58
C THR A 8 24.83 -5.19 41.17
N LEU A 9 24.38 -4.37 42.13
CA LEU A 9 23.48 -3.24 41.86
C LEU A 9 24.07 -2.26 40.83
N ILE A 10 25.39 -2.08 40.86
CA ILE A 10 26.11 -1.23 39.91
C ILE A 10 26.12 -1.83 38.50
N GLU A 11 26.33 -3.14 38.34
CA GLU A 11 26.22 -3.82 37.04
C GLU A 11 24.81 -3.71 36.47
N LEU A 12 23.78 -3.84 37.30
CA LEU A 12 22.39 -3.67 36.87
C LEU A 12 22.14 -2.25 36.33
N LEU A 13 22.63 -1.21 37.04
CA LEU A 13 22.53 0.18 36.59
C LEU A 13 23.27 0.42 35.27
N VAL A 14 24.47 -0.16 35.12
CA VAL A 14 25.25 -0.07 33.88
C VAL A 14 24.51 -0.75 32.72
N VAL A 15 23.94 -1.93 32.93
CA VAL A 15 23.18 -2.66 31.89
C VAL A 15 21.94 -1.88 31.46
N ILE A 16 21.18 -1.32 32.39
CA ILE A 16 20.00 -0.49 32.07
C ILE A 16 20.43 0.76 31.29
N GLY A 17 21.54 1.40 31.69
CA GLY A 17 22.11 2.54 30.98
C GLY A 17 22.48 2.20 29.53
N ILE A 18 23.14 1.06 29.31
CA ILE A 18 23.48 0.58 27.97
C ILE A 18 22.23 0.28 27.15
N ILE A 19 21.24 -0.42 27.72
CA ILE A 19 19.97 -0.73 27.03
C ILE A 19 19.25 0.56 26.63
N ALA A 20 19.19 1.57 27.50
CA ALA A 20 18.53 2.84 27.19
C ALA A 20 19.20 3.55 25.99
N VAL A 21 20.53 3.57 25.93
CA VAL A 21 21.28 4.17 24.81
C VAL A 21 21.04 3.42 23.50
N VAL A 22 20.96 2.08 23.53
CA VAL A 22 20.77 1.26 22.32
C VAL A 22 19.31 1.19 21.87
N ALA A 23 18.35 1.27 22.78
CA ALA A 23 16.93 1.11 22.48
C ALA A 23 16.38 2.24 21.61
N ILE A 24 16.76 3.50 21.86
CA ILE A 24 16.24 4.67 21.14
C ILE A 24 16.47 4.59 19.62
N PRO A 25 17.72 4.43 19.12
CA PRO A 25 17.95 4.34 17.68
C PRO A 25 17.29 3.08 17.07
N SER A 26 17.19 1.99 17.83
CA SER A 26 16.57 0.74 17.38
C SER A 26 15.09 0.93 17.03
N VAL A 27 14.34 1.66 17.86
CA VAL A 27 12.91 1.96 17.60
C VAL A 27 12.73 2.78 16.32
N ILE A 28 13.61 3.76 16.08
CA ILE A 28 13.55 4.62 14.88
C ILE A 28 13.79 3.79 13.62
N VAL A 29 14.83 2.95 13.62
CA VAL A 29 15.14 2.07 12.49
C VAL A 29 14.00 1.09 12.23
N PHE A 30 13.46 0.47 13.28
CA PHE A 30 12.33 -0.45 13.17
C PHE A 30 11.09 0.20 12.53
N ASN A 31 10.72 1.39 13.00
CA ASN A 31 9.58 2.12 12.45
C ASN A 31 9.77 2.45 10.97
N ASN A 32 10.98 2.86 10.56
CA ASN A 32 11.29 3.12 9.17
C ASN A 32 11.19 1.87 8.30
N VAL A 33 11.67 0.71 8.78
CA VAL A 33 11.55 -0.56 8.05
C VAL A 33 10.09 -0.95 7.87
N ARG A 34 9.30 -0.87 8.95
CA ARG A 34 7.87 -1.19 8.94
C ARG A 34 7.10 -0.32 7.93
N ILE A 35 7.31 1.00 7.96
CA ILE A 35 6.62 1.92 7.03
C ILE A 35 6.98 1.61 5.57
N ASN A 36 8.22 1.19 5.28
CA ASN A 36 8.60 0.82 3.92
C ASN A 36 7.89 -0.45 3.45
N GLN A 37 7.79 -1.44 4.33
CA GLN A 37 7.07 -2.67 4.04
C GLN A 37 5.59 -2.36 3.81
N SER A 38 4.98 -1.56 4.68
CA SER A 38 3.61 -1.06 4.52
C SER A 38 3.38 -0.36 3.18
N LEU A 39 4.35 0.44 2.69
CA LEU A 39 4.27 1.11 1.39
C LEU A 39 4.27 0.10 0.24
N VAL A 40 5.15 -0.91 0.29
CA VAL A 40 5.24 -1.96 -0.73
C VAL A 40 3.97 -2.81 -0.73
N THR A 41 3.55 -3.31 0.44
CA THR A 41 2.32 -4.10 0.59
C THR A 41 1.09 -3.33 0.11
N SER A 42 1.01 -2.03 0.40
CA SER A 42 -0.09 -1.19 -0.08
C SER A 42 -0.11 -1.06 -1.60
N ALA A 43 1.06 -0.93 -2.23
CA ALA A 43 1.18 -0.85 -3.68
C ALA A 43 0.82 -2.18 -4.37
N GLU A 44 1.27 -3.31 -3.81
CA GLU A 44 0.94 -4.66 -4.31
C GLU A 44 -0.55 -4.99 -4.12
N SER A 45 -1.11 -4.64 -2.96
CA SER A 45 -2.55 -4.81 -2.69
C SER A 45 -3.39 -3.98 -3.66
N LEU A 46 -3.04 -2.71 -3.88
CA LEU A 46 -3.69 -1.86 -4.87
C LEU A 46 -3.57 -2.45 -6.29
N ALA A 47 -2.38 -2.91 -6.69
CA ALA A 47 -2.16 -3.55 -7.98
C ALA A 47 -3.05 -4.78 -8.15
N THR A 48 -3.15 -5.63 -7.14
CA THR A 48 -4.00 -6.83 -7.14
C THR A 48 -5.48 -6.47 -7.33
N VAL A 49 -5.97 -5.39 -6.70
CA VAL A 49 -7.36 -4.95 -6.86
C VAL A 49 -7.60 -4.36 -8.26
N ILE A 50 -6.61 -3.65 -8.82
CA ILE A 50 -6.66 -3.15 -10.21
C ILE A 50 -6.69 -4.32 -11.20
N GLU A 51 -5.83 -5.33 -11.02
CA GLU A 51 -5.83 -6.54 -11.84
C GLU A 51 -7.17 -7.27 -11.76
N ARG A 52 -7.77 -7.34 -10.56
CA ARG A 52 -9.11 -7.91 -10.38
C ARG A 52 -10.16 -7.12 -11.16
N ALA A 53 -10.12 -5.79 -11.12
CA ALA A 53 -11.02 -4.95 -11.91
C ALA A 53 -10.84 -5.18 -13.42
N HIS A 54 -9.61 -5.30 -13.89
CA HIS A 54 -9.29 -5.64 -15.28
C HIS A 54 -9.91 -6.99 -15.68
N LEU A 55 -9.71 -8.04 -14.87
CA LEU A 55 -10.28 -9.36 -15.13
C LEU A 55 -11.82 -9.31 -15.16
N PHE A 56 -12.46 -8.62 -14.23
CA PHE A 56 -13.91 -8.50 -14.20
C PHE A 56 -14.47 -7.77 -15.43
N ALA A 57 -13.81 -6.70 -15.89
CA ALA A 57 -14.21 -6.01 -17.11
C ALA A 57 -14.01 -6.89 -18.36
N ARG A 58 -12.87 -7.59 -18.45
CA ARG A 58 -12.55 -8.47 -19.58
C ARG A 58 -13.50 -9.66 -19.68
N ASP A 59 -13.79 -10.29 -18.55
CA ASP A 59 -14.68 -11.46 -18.50
C ASP A 59 -16.16 -11.06 -18.62
N GLY A 60 -16.47 -9.77 -18.75
CA GLY A 60 -17.82 -9.27 -18.95
C GLY A 60 -18.71 -9.38 -17.72
N LYS A 61 -18.10 -9.41 -16.52
CA LYS A 61 -18.81 -9.66 -15.28
C LYS A 61 -19.92 -8.63 -15.06
N ASP A 62 -21.13 -9.12 -14.85
CA ASP A 62 -22.35 -8.34 -14.65
C ASP A 62 -22.66 -7.35 -15.79
N GLU A 63 -22.08 -7.57 -16.99
CA GLU A 63 -22.22 -6.71 -18.18
C GLU A 63 -21.83 -5.24 -17.92
N LYS A 64 -20.87 -5.02 -17.01
CA LYS A 64 -20.43 -3.69 -16.57
C LYS A 64 -18.95 -3.45 -16.86
N ALA A 65 -18.58 -2.17 -17.02
CA ALA A 65 -17.19 -1.77 -16.89
C ALA A 65 -16.79 -1.80 -15.40
N TRP A 66 -15.51 -2.05 -15.14
CA TRP A 66 -14.98 -2.14 -13.79
C TRP A 66 -13.81 -1.19 -13.63
N GLY A 67 -13.59 -0.72 -12.41
CA GLY A 67 -12.53 0.23 -12.14
C GLY A 67 -12.13 0.28 -10.68
N VAL A 68 -11.07 1.03 -10.42
CA VAL A 68 -10.61 1.33 -9.07
C VAL A 68 -10.49 2.83 -8.94
N ARG A 69 -11.00 3.38 -7.83
CA ARG A 69 -10.97 4.81 -7.55
C ARG A 69 -10.53 5.06 -6.11
N LYS A 70 -9.74 6.11 -5.91
CA LYS A 70 -9.41 6.66 -4.60
C LYS A 70 -10.65 7.28 -3.94
N ASP A 71 -10.87 6.99 -2.66
CA ASP A 71 -12.02 7.47 -1.88
C ASP A 71 -11.62 8.26 -0.62
N GLY A 72 -10.57 9.08 -0.73
CA GLY A 72 -9.95 9.76 0.40
C GLY A 72 -8.44 9.53 0.39
N ASN A 73 -7.73 9.87 1.46
CA ASN A 73 -6.26 9.89 1.40
C ASN A 73 -5.61 8.52 1.54
N ASN A 74 -6.26 7.56 2.19
CA ASN A 74 -5.70 6.25 2.53
C ASN A 74 -6.63 5.08 2.18
N ASN A 75 -7.64 5.32 1.36
CA ASN A 75 -8.66 4.36 1.00
C ASN A 75 -8.98 4.44 -0.49
N TYR A 76 -9.40 3.31 -1.03
CA TYR A 76 -9.77 3.16 -2.42
C TYR A 76 -10.86 2.10 -2.53
N ILE A 77 -11.65 2.21 -3.59
CA ILE A 77 -12.84 1.41 -3.80
C ILE A 77 -12.75 0.71 -5.15
N LEU A 78 -13.15 -0.56 -5.16
CA LEU A 78 -13.49 -1.28 -6.37
C LEU A 78 -14.90 -0.84 -6.78
N ILE A 79 -15.05 -0.44 -8.03
CA ILE A 79 -16.29 0.10 -8.57
C ILE A 79 -16.70 -0.62 -9.85
N SER A 80 -18.01 -0.72 -10.06
CA SER A 80 -18.63 -1.23 -11.29
C SER A 80 -19.53 -0.17 -11.91
N GLY A 81 -19.85 -0.32 -13.20
CA GLY A 81 -20.77 0.55 -13.94
C GLY A 81 -20.07 1.28 -15.06
N ASN A 82 -20.03 2.62 -14.99
CA ASN A 82 -19.32 3.47 -15.93
C ASN A 82 -18.78 4.74 -15.22
N PRO A 83 -17.91 5.54 -15.86
CA PRO A 83 -17.32 6.73 -15.24
C PRO A 83 -18.31 7.79 -14.73
N VAL A 84 -19.55 7.81 -15.23
CA VAL A 84 -20.61 8.77 -14.85
C VAL A 84 -21.50 8.19 -13.75
N ILE A 85 -21.95 6.95 -13.93
CA ILE A 85 -22.85 6.23 -13.02
C ILE A 85 -22.16 4.94 -12.59
N TRP A 86 -21.78 4.88 -11.33
CA TRP A 86 -21.01 3.78 -10.76
C TRP A 86 -21.59 3.32 -9.42
N SER A 87 -21.25 2.09 -9.05
CA SER A 87 -21.59 1.49 -7.77
C SER A 87 -20.32 1.04 -7.04
N MET A 88 -20.30 1.21 -5.72
CA MET A 88 -19.22 0.72 -4.87
C MET A 88 -19.43 -0.76 -4.62
N GLU A 89 -18.42 -1.57 -4.94
CA GLU A 89 -18.46 -3.03 -4.79
C GLU A 89 -17.67 -3.49 -3.57
N SER A 90 -16.54 -2.85 -3.28
CA SER A 90 -15.72 -3.13 -2.11
C SER A 90 -14.85 -1.93 -1.75
N GLU A 91 -14.67 -1.68 -0.46
CA GLU A 91 -13.74 -0.68 0.08
C GLU A 91 -12.46 -1.35 0.59
N TYR A 92 -11.33 -0.73 0.30
CA TYR A 92 -10.02 -1.13 0.74
C TYR A 92 -9.29 0.05 1.39
N ARG A 93 -8.41 -0.27 2.34
CA ARG A 93 -7.56 0.72 3.01
C ARG A 93 -6.11 0.39 2.77
N LEU A 94 -5.31 1.43 2.58
CA LEU A 94 -3.85 1.34 2.60
C LEU A 94 -3.39 1.05 4.02
N GLU A 95 -2.18 0.50 4.12
CA GLU A 95 -1.53 0.30 5.41
C GLU A 95 -1.31 1.65 6.14
N PRO A 96 -1.28 1.65 7.49
CA PRO A 96 -1.01 2.84 8.26
C PRO A 96 0.30 3.52 7.85
N GLY A 97 0.28 4.85 7.77
CA GLY A 97 1.46 5.63 7.38
C GLY A 97 1.64 5.82 5.87
N ILE A 98 0.71 5.31 5.05
CA ILE A 98 0.71 5.45 3.59
C ILE A 98 -0.49 6.29 3.12
N LYS A 99 -0.29 7.11 2.08
CA LYS A 99 -1.35 7.90 1.45
C LYS A 99 -1.18 7.95 -0.07
N PHE A 100 -2.27 8.24 -0.77
CA PHE A 100 -2.23 8.57 -2.19
C PHE A 100 -1.62 9.96 -2.43
N ASN A 101 -0.76 10.07 -3.44
CA ASN A 101 -0.29 11.35 -3.96
C ASN A 101 -1.07 11.68 -5.25
N GLY A 102 -2.01 12.61 -5.14
CA GLY A 102 -2.87 13.04 -6.24
C GLY A 102 -4.18 12.24 -6.40
N PRO A 103 -4.96 12.53 -7.46
CA PRO A 103 -6.13 11.75 -7.83
C PRO A 103 -5.72 10.38 -8.38
N ALA A 104 -6.51 9.35 -8.11
CA ALA A 104 -6.31 8.02 -8.67
C ALA A 104 -7.66 7.41 -9.06
N SER A 105 -7.83 7.17 -10.35
CA SER A 105 -8.99 6.45 -10.90
C SER A 105 -8.54 5.75 -12.17
N VAL A 106 -8.87 4.47 -12.30
CA VAL A 106 -8.62 3.66 -13.49
C VAL A 106 -9.90 2.92 -13.81
N TRP A 107 -10.27 2.93 -15.09
CA TRP A 107 -11.45 2.25 -15.62
C TRP A 107 -11.03 1.32 -16.75
N PHE A 108 -11.61 0.13 -16.76
CA PHE A 108 -11.42 -0.89 -17.76
C PHE A 108 -12.71 -1.08 -18.56
N VAL A 109 -12.58 -1.06 -19.89
CA VAL A 109 -13.68 -1.20 -20.83
C VAL A 109 -14.22 -2.63 -20.80
N LEU A 110 -15.54 -2.75 -20.79
CA LEU A 110 -16.24 -4.03 -20.85
C LEU A 110 -15.81 -4.85 -22.08
N GLY A 111 -15.50 -6.13 -21.88
CA GLY A 111 -15.16 -7.09 -22.92
C GLY A 111 -13.70 -7.07 -23.37
N SER A 112 -13.08 -5.89 -23.50
CA SER A 112 -11.66 -5.79 -23.86
C SER A 112 -10.73 -5.79 -22.64
N GLY A 113 -11.19 -5.26 -21.50
CA GLY A 113 -10.35 -5.01 -20.34
C GLY A 113 -9.30 -3.91 -20.58
N GLU A 114 -9.37 -3.19 -21.69
CA GLU A 114 -8.46 -2.09 -21.99
C GLU A 114 -8.81 -0.84 -21.19
N THR A 115 -7.85 0.03 -20.95
CA THR A 115 -8.08 1.36 -20.41
C THR A 115 -8.04 2.40 -21.54
N THR A 116 -8.42 3.65 -21.26
CA THR A 116 -8.31 4.75 -22.23
C THR A 116 -6.89 5.27 -22.46
N GLY A 117 -5.90 4.74 -21.72
CA GLY A 117 -4.51 5.16 -21.80
C GLY A 117 -3.67 4.62 -20.64
N ASN A 118 -2.40 5.03 -20.57
CA ASN A 118 -1.53 4.63 -19.48
C ASN A 118 -1.80 5.47 -18.23
N PHE A 119 -1.96 4.82 -17.08
CA PHE A 119 -2.19 5.45 -15.79
C PHE A 119 -1.02 5.17 -14.84
N SER A 120 -0.70 6.14 -13.99
CA SER A 120 0.31 6.00 -12.94
C SER A 120 -0.26 6.51 -11.62
N ILE A 121 -0.58 5.59 -10.72
CA ILE A 121 -1.07 5.91 -9.38
C ILE A 121 0.12 5.97 -8.43
N LYS A 122 0.27 7.08 -7.70
CA LYS A 122 1.37 7.28 -6.75
C LYS A 122 0.91 7.06 -5.32
N LEU A 123 1.63 6.22 -4.60
CA LEU A 123 1.52 6.04 -3.15
C LEU A 123 2.78 6.59 -2.49
N GLU A 124 2.63 7.28 -1.36
CA GLU A 124 3.75 7.80 -0.60
C GLU A 124 3.58 7.60 0.90
N THR A 125 4.70 7.62 1.63
CA THR A 125 4.65 7.69 3.09
C THR A 125 4.04 9.02 3.52
N LEU A 126 3.46 9.11 4.71
CA LEU A 126 2.93 10.38 5.24
C LEU A 126 3.98 11.51 5.23
N SER A 127 5.24 11.15 5.45
CA SER A 127 6.39 12.05 5.36
C SER A 127 6.76 12.51 3.95
N GLY A 128 6.28 11.84 2.91
CA GLY A 128 6.60 12.12 1.50
C GLY A 128 7.98 11.64 1.04
N ASN A 129 8.79 11.05 1.93
CA ASN A 129 10.19 10.71 1.64
C ASN A 129 10.35 9.48 0.73
N LYS A 130 9.31 8.65 0.61
CA LYS A 130 9.33 7.45 -0.24
C LYS A 130 8.05 7.32 -1.02
N VAL A 131 8.21 6.96 -2.29
CA VAL A 131 7.11 6.87 -3.25
C VAL A 131 7.16 5.52 -3.96
N MET A 132 5.99 4.93 -4.15
CA MET A 132 5.76 3.79 -5.04
C MET A 132 4.77 4.20 -6.12
N LYS A 133 4.96 3.69 -7.33
CA LYS A 133 4.08 3.90 -8.47
C LYS A 133 3.43 2.58 -8.86
N VAL A 134 2.12 2.58 -9.01
CA VAL A 134 1.35 1.51 -9.64
C VAL A 134 0.97 1.98 -11.03
N GLU A 135 1.64 1.43 -12.03
CA GLU A 135 1.45 1.76 -13.44
C GLU A 135 0.48 0.76 -14.06
N VAL A 136 -0.45 1.27 -14.86
CA VAL A 136 -1.39 0.47 -15.64
C VAL A 136 -1.24 0.90 -17.09
N ASN A 137 -0.91 -0.02 -17.98
CA ASN A 137 -0.85 0.31 -19.40
C ASN A 137 -2.23 0.21 -20.07
N GLN A 138 -2.33 0.64 -21.32
CA GLN A 138 -3.58 0.57 -22.09
C GLN A 138 -4.15 -0.85 -22.21
N ALA A 139 -3.29 -1.86 -22.26
CA ALA A 139 -3.68 -3.28 -22.32
C ALA A 139 -4.14 -3.83 -20.95
N GLY A 140 -4.11 -3.03 -19.89
CA GLY A 140 -4.50 -3.42 -18.54
C GLY A 140 -3.43 -4.20 -17.75
N VAL A 141 -2.20 -4.26 -18.26
CA VAL A 141 -1.06 -4.80 -17.51
C VAL A 141 -0.70 -3.83 -16.39
N VAL A 142 -0.66 -4.37 -15.17
CA VAL A 142 -0.33 -3.62 -13.95
C VAL A 142 1.13 -3.88 -13.57
N THR A 143 1.84 -2.85 -13.13
CA THR A 143 3.23 -2.97 -12.68
C THR A 143 3.50 -2.06 -11.50
N VAL A 144 4.18 -2.58 -10.48
CA VAL A 144 4.58 -1.83 -9.29
C VAL A 144 6.06 -1.45 -9.41
N LYS A 145 6.37 -0.15 -9.27
CA LYS A 145 7.73 0.39 -9.36
C LYS A 145 8.02 1.36 -8.22
N LYS A 146 9.32 1.49 -7.90
CA LYS A 146 9.78 2.57 -7.01
C LYS A 146 9.68 3.92 -7.74
N GLY A 147 9.18 4.92 -7.02
CA GLY A 147 8.86 6.24 -7.55
C GLY A 147 10.06 7.15 -7.77
#